data_AF-A0A5J5IXV6-F1
#
_entry.id   AF-A0A5J5IXV6-F1
#
_cell.length_a   1.000
_cell.length_b   1.000
_cell.length_c   1.000
_cell.angle_alpha   90.00
_cell.angle_beta   90.00
_cell.angle_gamma   90.00
#
_symmetry.space_group_name_H-M   'P 1'
#
loop_
_entity.id
_entity.type
_entity.pdbx_description
1 polymer ?
#
loop_
_entity_poly.entity_id
_entity_poly.type
_entity_poly.pdbx_seq_one_letter_code
_entity_poly.pdbx_strand_id
1 'polypeptide(L)'
;MAIMMGLVVLAAFVLVPTIGTYLDQRQQITALTQAVEVSQADIAALQLQRDRWKDPAYITTQARERLYYVKPGEVVYLVDNDLAASQVPQDAAPVSSTVEQTRTDWMAQLVRSVTEAGVAQTVKAPTIGILDPSPAPSG
;
A
#
# COMPACT_ATOMS: atom_id res chain seq x y z
N MET A 1 53.20 24.48 35.28
CA MET A 1 52.56 24.54 33.94
C MET A 1 52.73 23.23 33.17
N ALA A 2 53.94 22.70 32.99
CA ALA A 2 54.19 21.46 32.22
C ALA A 2 53.41 20.22 32.70
N ILE A 3 53.28 20.02 34.02
CA ILE A 3 52.53 18.89 34.59
C ILE A 3 51.03 18.98 34.26
N MET A 4 50.45 20.18 34.36
CA MET A 4 49.06 20.44 34.01
C MET A 4 48.81 20.15 32.52
N MET A 5 49.72 20.59 31.66
CA MET A 5 49.63 20.32 30.22
C MET A 5 49.76 18.83 29.90
N GLY A 6 50.67 18.12 30.58
CA GLY A 6 50.79 16.66 30.46
C GLY A 6 49.52 15.92 30.85
N LEU A 7 48.85 16.33 31.92
CA LEU A 7 47.58 15.73 32.36
C LEU A 7 46.45 15.93 31.34
N VAL A 8 46.36 17.13 30.74
CA VAL A 8 45.35 17.42 29.70
C VAL A 8 45.57 16.54 28.46
N VAL A 9 46.82 16.37 28.03
CA VAL A 9 47.14 15.50 26.88
C VAL A 9 46.82 14.04 27.18
N LEU A 10 47.15 13.56 28.38
CA LEU A 10 46.81 12.20 28.82
C LEU A 10 45.29 11.98 28.87
N ALA A 11 44.54 12.92 29.43
CA ALA A 11 43.09 12.86 29.48
C ALA A 11 42.48 12.83 28.07
N ALA A 12 42.96 13.68 27.16
CA ALA A 12 42.52 13.69 25.77
C ALA A 12 42.82 12.36 25.05
N PHE A 13 44.02 11.79 25.25
CA PHE A 13 44.42 10.53 24.63
C PHE A 13 43.54 9.35 25.07
N VAL A 14 43.07 9.35 26.32
CA VAL A 14 42.15 8.34 26.84
C VAL A 14 40.72 8.56 26.33
N LEU A 15 40.25 9.81 26.23
CA LEU A 15 38.87 10.12 25.89
C LEU A 15 38.56 9.94 24.40
N VAL A 16 39.49 10.30 23.51
CA VAL A 16 39.30 10.22 22.05
C VAL A 16 38.83 8.82 21.58
N PRO A 17 39.48 7.70 21.96
CA PRO A 17 39.03 6.37 21.54
C PRO A 17 37.65 5.99 22.12
N THR A 18 37.26 6.52 23.29
CA THR A 18 35.96 6.20 23.91
C THR A 18 34.75 6.83 23.20
N ILE A 19 34.95 7.97 22.54
CA ILE A 19 33.87 8.63 21.78
C ILE A 19 33.53 7.82 20.53
N GLY A 20 34.55 7.30 19.84
CA GLY A 20 34.37 6.46 18.65
C GLY A 20 33.64 5.16 18.97
N THR A 21 34.01 4.48 20.05
CA THR A 21 33.36 3.23 20.46
C THR A 21 31.93 3.45 20.93
N TYR A 22 31.63 4.55 21.61
CA TYR A 22 30.26 4.87 22.02
C TYR A 22 29.33 5.10 20.81
N LEU A 23 29.80 5.82 19.79
CA LEU A 23 29.02 6.05 18.57
C LEU A 23 28.78 4.74 17.80
N ASP A 24 29.80 3.89 17.69
CA ASP A 24 29.71 2.58 17.06
C ASP A 24 28.72 1.66 17.80
N GLN A 25 28.77 1.63 19.14
CA GLN A 25 27.81 0.90 19.97
C GLN A 25 26.37 1.39 19.76
N ARG A 26 26.15 2.70 19.63
CA ARG A 26 24.81 3.25 19.36
C ARG A 26 24.29 2.82 17.99
N GLN A 27 25.14 2.86 16.97
CA GLN A 27 24.77 2.39 15.63
C GLN A 27 24.44 0.89 15.64
N GLN A 28 25.24 0.08 16.32
CA GLN A 28 24.99 -1.36 16.45
C GLN A 28 23.66 -1.65 17.17
N ILE A 29 23.34 -0.94 18.26
CA ILE A 29 22.08 -1.12 18.98
C ILE A 29 20.89 -0.77 18.09
N THR A 30 20.96 0.35 17.36
CA THR A 30 19.88 0.75 16.44
C THR A 30 19.70 -0.28 15.34
N ALA A 31 20.79 -0.74 14.72
CA ALA A 31 20.74 -1.76 13.67
C ALA A 31 20.16 -3.10 14.18
N LEU A 32 20.58 -3.56 15.36
CA LEU A 32 20.05 -4.79 15.96
C LEU A 32 18.56 -4.65 16.30
N THR A 33 18.16 -3.51 16.84
CA THR A 33 16.76 -3.26 17.21
C THR A 33 15.86 -3.30 15.97
N GLN A 34 16.31 -2.66 14.88
CA GLN A 34 15.60 -2.69 13.60
C GLN A 34 15.53 -4.12 13.03
N ALA A 35 16.61 -4.90 13.11
CA ALA A 35 16.61 -6.29 12.64
C ALA A 35 15.64 -7.17 13.43
N VAL A 36 15.54 -6.97 14.75
CA VAL A 36 14.57 -7.65 15.62
C VAL A 36 13.14 -7.26 15.26
N GLU A 37 12.87 -5.99 15.02
CA GLU A 37 11.53 -5.50 14.63
C GLU A 37 11.07 -6.12 13.30
N VAL A 38 11.94 -6.14 12.28
CA VAL A 38 11.66 -6.78 10.99
C VAL A 38 11.36 -8.27 11.19
N SER A 39 12.19 -8.97 11.96
CA SER A 39 11.99 -10.40 12.22
C SER A 39 10.66 -10.69 12.93
N GLN A 40 10.26 -9.83 13.88
CA GLN A 40 8.97 -9.95 14.57
C GLN A 40 7.79 -9.71 13.62
N ALA A 41 7.90 -8.74 12.71
CA ALA A 41 6.88 -8.48 11.70
C ALA A 41 6.70 -9.68 10.76
N ASP A 42 7.81 -10.29 10.32
CA ASP A 42 7.78 -11.49 9.48
C ASP A 42 7.13 -12.68 10.19
N ILE A 43 7.49 -12.90 11.46
CA ILE A 43 6.86 -13.94 12.29
C ILE A 43 5.35 -13.70 12.41
N ALA A 44 4.92 -12.46 12.67
CA ALA A 44 3.50 -12.13 12.78
C ALA A 44 2.75 -12.38 11.46
N ALA A 45 3.34 -11.99 10.33
CA ALA A 45 2.77 -12.23 9.00
C ALA A 45 2.66 -13.74 8.70
N LEU A 46 3.70 -14.52 9.01
CA LEU A 46 3.69 -15.97 8.82
C LEU A 46 2.68 -16.67 9.72
N GLN A 47 2.52 -16.21 10.97
CA GLN A 47 1.50 -16.74 11.88
C GLN A 47 0.09 -16.47 11.36
N LEU A 48 -0.17 -15.26 10.87
CA LEU A 48 -1.46 -14.90 10.26
C LEU A 48 -1.76 -15.76 9.02
N GLN A 49 -0.75 -15.98 8.17
CA GLN A 49 -0.89 -16.89 7.03
C GLN A 49 -1.23 -18.29 7.52
N ARG A 50 -0.42 -18.86 8.41
CA ARG A 50 -0.65 -20.21 8.98
C ARG A 50 -2.06 -20.34 9.55
N ASP A 51 -2.53 -19.34 10.27
CA ASP A 51 -3.86 -19.39 10.87
C ASP A 51 -4.98 -19.33 9.81
N ARG A 52 -4.77 -18.63 8.70
CA ARG A 52 -5.63 -18.71 7.51
C ARG A 52 -5.63 -20.11 6.88
N TRP A 53 -4.47 -20.77 6.81
CA TRP A 53 -4.39 -22.15 6.32
C TRP A 53 -5.04 -23.18 7.24
N LYS A 54 -5.36 -22.85 8.51
CA LYS A 54 -6.11 -23.74 9.40
C LYS A 54 -7.61 -23.77 9.11
N ASP A 55 -8.13 -22.80 8.36
CA ASP A 55 -9.54 -22.76 7.98
C ASP A 55 -9.81 -23.77 6.84
N PRO A 56 -10.67 -24.79 7.07
CA PRO A 56 -11.05 -25.75 6.03
C PRO A 56 -11.65 -25.08 4.79
N ALA A 57 -12.39 -23.98 4.95
CA ALA A 57 -13.00 -23.26 3.83
C ALA A 57 -11.93 -22.65 2.91
N TYR A 58 -10.87 -22.08 3.50
CA TYR A 58 -9.75 -21.51 2.75
C TYR A 58 -8.99 -22.59 1.95
N ILE A 59 -8.71 -23.74 2.57
CA ILE A 59 -8.06 -24.88 1.88
C ILE A 59 -8.92 -25.35 0.71
N THR A 60 -10.24 -25.53 0.91
CA THR A 60 -11.12 -26.04 -0.16
C THR A 60 -11.23 -25.08 -1.34
N THR A 61 -11.19 -23.77 -1.08
CA THR A 61 -11.22 -22.74 -2.14
C THR A 61 -9.92 -22.77 -2.95
N GLN A 62 -8.77 -22.75 -2.27
CA GLN A 62 -7.46 -22.82 -2.95
C GLN A 62 -7.26 -24.13 -3.72
N ALA A 63 -7.71 -25.26 -3.17
CA ALA A 63 -7.67 -26.56 -3.83
C ALA A 63 -8.54 -26.60 -5.10
N ARG A 64 -9.70 -25.94 -5.08
CA ARG A 64 -10.58 -25.85 -6.25
C ARG A 64 -9.99 -24.95 -7.34
N GLU A 65 -9.50 -23.76 -6.98
CA GLU A 65 -8.93 -22.80 -7.93
C GLU A 65 -7.67 -23.31 -8.61
N ARG A 66 -6.77 -23.99 -7.87
CA ARG A 66 -5.46 -24.40 -8.38
C ARG A 66 -5.39 -25.83 -8.88
N LEU A 67 -6.09 -26.75 -8.21
CA LEU A 67 -5.98 -28.19 -8.45
C LEU A 67 -7.27 -28.79 -9.01
N TYR A 68 -8.31 -27.97 -9.26
CA TYR A 68 -9.62 -28.41 -9.73
C TYR A 68 -10.25 -29.52 -8.85
N TYR A 69 -9.89 -29.55 -7.56
CA TYR A 69 -10.46 -30.53 -6.65
C TYR A 69 -11.94 -30.23 -6.37
N VAL A 70 -12.71 -31.30 -6.33
CA VAL A 70 -14.16 -31.26 -6.08
C VAL A 70 -14.55 -32.14 -4.91
N LYS A 71 -15.69 -31.82 -4.29
CA LYS A 71 -16.28 -32.68 -3.27
C LYS A 71 -16.88 -33.93 -3.94
N PRO A 72 -16.89 -35.09 -3.27
CA PRO A 72 -17.59 -36.27 -3.78
C PRO A 72 -19.05 -35.93 -4.10
N GLY A 73 -19.49 -36.15 -5.35
CA GLY A 73 -20.86 -35.88 -5.83
C GLY A 73 -21.06 -34.54 -6.55
N GLU A 74 -20.03 -33.71 -6.72
CA GLU A 74 -20.08 -32.44 -7.46
C GLU A 74 -19.73 -32.64 -8.95
N VAL A 75 -20.54 -32.10 -9.87
CA VAL A 75 -20.34 -32.22 -11.33
C VAL A 75 -19.69 -30.95 -11.86
N VAL A 76 -18.47 -31.06 -12.40
CA VAL A 76 -17.72 -29.93 -12.99
C VAL A 76 -18.10 -29.76 -14.46
N TYR A 77 -18.52 -28.56 -14.85
CA TYR A 77 -18.63 -28.18 -16.26
C TYR A 77 -17.35 -27.46 -16.65
N LEU A 78 -16.52 -28.09 -17.49
CA LEU A 78 -15.43 -27.40 -18.18
C LEU A 78 -16.00 -26.81 -19.47
N VAL A 79 -15.93 -25.48 -19.61
CA VAL A 79 -16.21 -24.83 -20.89
C VAL A 79 -14.95 -24.93 -21.73
N ASP A 80 -14.90 -25.95 -22.58
CA ASP A 80 -13.91 -26.00 -23.66
C ASP A 80 -14.36 -25.00 -24.72
N ASN A 81 -13.62 -23.91 -24.86
CA ASN A 81 -13.89 -22.89 -25.87
C ASN A 81 -13.33 -23.39 -27.21
N ASP A 82 -13.97 -24.41 -27.80
CA ASP A 82 -13.72 -24.88 -29.18
C ASP A 82 -14.32 -23.88 -30.19
N LEU A 83 -13.96 -22.61 -30.00
CA LEU A 83 -14.28 -21.54 -30.93
C LEU A 83 -13.24 -21.60 -32.04
N ALA A 84 -13.71 -21.55 -33.29
CA ALA A 84 -12.81 -21.41 -34.43
C ALA A 84 -11.89 -20.19 -34.19
N ALA A 85 -10.63 -20.24 -34.65
CA ALA A 85 -9.65 -19.16 -34.43
C ALA A 85 -10.14 -17.76 -34.85
N SER A 86 -11.16 -17.68 -35.72
CA SER A 86 -11.85 -16.45 -36.13
C SER A 86 -12.81 -15.86 -35.09
N GLN A 87 -13.16 -16.60 -34.03
CA GLN A 87 -14.12 -16.24 -32.99
C GLN A 87 -13.45 -16.01 -31.63
N VAL A 88 -12.15 -16.29 -31.50
CA VAL A 88 -11.36 -15.96 -30.30
C VAL A 88 -11.12 -14.45 -30.28
N PRO A 89 -11.52 -13.71 -29.23
CA PRO A 89 -11.16 -12.31 -29.07
C PRO A 89 -9.64 -12.19 -29.11
N GLN A 90 -9.11 -11.45 -30.09
CA GLN A 90 -7.68 -11.21 -30.18
C GLN A 90 -7.24 -10.46 -28.91
N ASP A 91 -6.23 -10.99 -28.23
CA ASP A 91 -5.57 -10.29 -27.13
C ASP A 91 -5.09 -8.92 -27.59
N ALA A 92 -5.07 -7.95 -26.67
CA ALA A 92 -4.69 -6.59 -26.94
C ALA A 92 -3.37 -6.55 -27.73
N ALA A 93 -3.38 -5.83 -28.85
CA ALA A 93 -2.22 -5.72 -29.74
C ALA A 93 -0.96 -5.30 -28.95
N PRO A 94 0.22 -5.79 -29.34
CA PRO A 94 1.47 -5.47 -28.67
C PRO A 94 1.64 -3.95 -28.61
N VAL A 95 1.86 -3.43 -27.40
CA VAL A 95 2.08 -2.01 -27.14
C VAL A 95 3.31 -1.54 -27.92
N SER A 96 3.15 -0.49 -28.73
CA SER A 96 4.24 0.08 -29.51
C SER A 96 5.33 0.65 -28.58
N SER A 97 6.59 0.45 -28.94
CA SER A 97 7.74 1.07 -28.26
C SER A 97 7.90 2.57 -28.59
N THR A 98 7.05 3.10 -29.48
CA THR A 98 7.01 4.52 -29.81
C THR A 98 6.19 5.26 -28.76
N VAL A 99 6.82 6.23 -28.09
CA VAL A 99 6.13 7.13 -27.16
C VAL A 99 5.25 8.08 -27.99
N GLU A 100 3.94 7.82 -28.03
CA GLU A 100 2.99 8.79 -28.55
C GLU A 100 2.76 9.89 -27.51
N GLN A 101 3.01 11.13 -27.91
CA GLN A 101 2.72 12.28 -27.08
C GLN A 101 1.21 12.55 -27.17
N THR A 102 0.47 12.07 -26.16
CA THR A 102 -0.96 12.35 -26.05
C THR A 102 -1.17 13.86 -26.01
N ARG A 103 -2.15 14.35 -26.80
CA ARG A 103 -2.49 15.78 -26.89
C ARG A 103 -2.91 16.41 -25.54
N THR A 104 -3.19 15.56 -24.56
CA THR A 104 -3.68 15.91 -23.24
C THR A 104 -2.62 15.62 -22.19
N ASP A 105 -2.04 16.68 -21.63
CA ASP A 105 -1.22 16.61 -20.43
C ASP A 105 -2.12 16.51 -19.20
N TRP A 106 -2.45 15.27 -18.81
CA TRP A 106 -3.29 14.98 -17.66
C TRP A 106 -2.70 15.52 -16.36
N MET A 107 -1.37 15.66 -16.26
CA MET A 107 -0.71 16.11 -15.04
C MET A 107 -0.89 17.62 -14.87
N ALA A 108 -0.74 18.39 -15.96
CA ALA A 108 -1.09 19.80 -15.97
C ALA A 108 -2.58 20.04 -15.67
N GLN A 109 -3.47 19.18 -16.19
CA GLN A 109 -4.90 19.26 -15.91
C GLN A 109 -5.24 18.98 -14.43
N LEU A 110 -4.54 18.03 -13.80
CA LEU A 110 -4.74 17.71 -12.40
C LEU A 110 -4.28 18.86 -11.48
N VAL A 111 -3.13 19.47 -11.75
CA VAL A 111 -2.65 20.63 -10.98
C VAL A 111 -3.60 21.82 -11.15
N ARG A 112 -4.09 22.04 -12.37
CA ARG A 112 -5.07 23.08 -12.67
C ARG A 112 -6.37 22.86 -11.88
N SER A 113 -6.90 21.64 -11.83
CA SER A 113 -8.17 21.37 -11.14
C SER A 113 -8.07 21.62 -9.63
N VAL A 114 -6.94 21.25 -9.00
CA VAL A 114 -6.68 21.54 -7.58
C VAL A 114 -6.61 23.05 -7.34
N THR A 115 -5.96 23.78 -8.25
CA THR A 115 -5.84 25.25 -8.15
C THR A 115 -7.21 25.92 -8.32
N GLU A 116 -7.99 25.50 -9.31
CA GLU A 116 -9.34 26.00 -9.59
C GLU A 116 -10.29 25.70 -8.44
N ALA A 117 -10.22 24.50 -7.86
CA ALA A 117 -11.00 24.13 -6.67
C ALA A 117 -10.60 24.96 -5.43
N GLY A 118 -9.31 25.29 -5.28
CA GLY A 118 -8.83 26.14 -4.19
C GLY A 118 -9.31 27.59 -4.25
N VAL A 119 -9.60 28.11 -5.45
CA VAL A 119 -10.13 29.47 -5.66
C VAL A 119 -11.66 29.50 -5.84
N ALA A 120 -12.31 28.34 -5.93
CA ALA A 120 -13.74 28.25 -6.09
C ALA A 120 -14.45 28.82 -4.85
N GLN A 121 -15.25 29.86 -5.05
CA GLN A 121 -16.12 30.38 -3.99
C GLN A 121 -17.34 29.47 -3.88
N THR A 122 -17.54 28.86 -2.72
CA THR A 122 -18.73 28.06 -2.43
C THR A 122 -19.96 28.96 -2.56
N VAL A 123 -20.75 28.78 -3.61
CA VAL A 123 -22.05 29.43 -3.74
C VAL A 123 -22.93 28.96 -2.59
N LYS A 124 -23.33 29.91 -1.72
CA LYS A 124 -24.28 29.66 -0.63
C LYS A 124 -25.57 29.11 -1.23
N ALA A 125 -25.97 27.91 -0.81
CA ALA A 125 -27.18 27.26 -1.29
C ALA A 125 -28.40 28.20 -1.15
N PRO A 126 -29.32 28.23 -2.14
CA PRO A 126 -30.54 29.00 -2.02
C PRO A 126 -31.34 28.47 -0.85
N THR A 127 -31.73 29.36 0.07
CA THR A 127 -32.68 29.04 1.14
C THR A 127 -34.01 28.68 0.49
N ILE A 128 -34.28 27.39 0.33
CA ILE A 128 -35.61 26.91 -0.01
C ILE A 128 -36.51 27.26 1.16
N GLY A 129 -37.37 28.25 0.95
CA GLY A 129 -38.45 28.57 1.88
C GLY A 129 -39.28 27.31 2.12
N ILE A 130 -39.41 26.96 3.40
CA ILE A 130 -40.40 26.02 3.93
C ILE A 130 -41.74 26.26 3.23
N LEU A 131 -42.24 25.23 2.54
CA LEU A 131 -43.61 25.20 2.02
C LEU A 131 -44.57 25.21 3.22
N ASP A 132 -45.50 26.17 3.26
CA ASP A 132 -46.61 26.18 4.20
C ASP A 132 -47.39 24.86 4.13
N PRO A 133 -47.81 24.25 5.26
CA PRO A 133 -48.68 23.08 5.22
C PRO A 133 -50.06 23.48 4.69
N SER A 134 -50.44 22.89 3.55
CA SER A 134 -51.75 23.00 2.91
C SER A 134 -52.90 22.76 3.91
N PRO A 135 -53.97 23.59 3.96
CA PRO A 135 -55.13 23.30 4.78
C PRO A 135 -55.94 22.14 4.18
N ALA A 136 -56.30 21.17 5.01
CA ALA A 136 -57.11 20.02 4.63
C ALA A 136 -58.52 20.45 4.15
N PRO A 137 -59.10 19.76 3.13
CA PRO A 137 -60.43 20.10 2.63
C PRO A 137 -61.49 19.76 3.68
N SER A 138 -62.40 20.71 3.90
CA SER A 138 -63.60 20.52 4.71
C SER A 138 -64.83 20.59 3.81
N GLY A 139 -65.72 19.60 3.95
CA GLY A 139 -67.11 19.64 3.45
C GLY A 139 -67.32 19.07 2.06
#